data_AF-A0A1G4IBT6-F1
#
_entry.id   AF-A0A1G4IBT6-F1
#
_cell.length_a   1.000
_cell.length_b   1.000
_cell.length_c   1.000
_cell.angle_alpha   90.00
_cell.angle_beta   90.00
_cell.angle_gamma   90.00
#
_symmetry.space_group_name_H-M   'P 1'
#
loop_
_entity.id
_entity.type
_entity.pdbx_description
1 polymer ?
#
loop_
_entity_poly.entity_id
_entity_poly.type
_entity_poly.pdbx_seq_one_letter_code
_entity_poly.pdbx_strand_id
1 'polypeptide(L)'
;METVLGTDDTKLIKLWTEIGNDNIEEVTKSAGTTVKASTLTDDQRLLRTLSYYIIGSQAQVRSLQSDKEAAQESCRRGASNPEEACNAIGDSEAKKCNATENCHFDNSKAMGKKCTLKKEVKSELEKASQETGVKDGKTDCSSHQDQKSCEAVNTAAKPATCRWRKGKDNEPEPDK
;
A
#
# COMPACT_ATOMS: atom_id res chain seq x y z
N MET A 1 -16.56 16.60 -30.67
CA MET A 1 -16.94 17.95 -30.19
C MET A 1 -18.41 17.96 -29.75
N GLU A 2 -19.31 17.39 -30.57
CA GLU A 2 -20.74 17.22 -30.26
C GLU A 2 -21.04 16.48 -28.94
N THR A 3 -20.24 15.47 -28.58
CA THR A 3 -20.40 14.71 -27.33
C THR A 3 -20.13 15.52 -26.07
N VAL A 4 -19.26 16.53 -26.14
CA VAL A 4 -18.82 17.33 -24.98
C VAL A 4 -19.55 18.66 -24.93
N LEU A 5 -19.58 19.38 -26.06
CA LEU A 5 -20.19 20.71 -26.16
C LEU A 5 -21.64 20.69 -26.63
N GLY A 6 -22.18 19.52 -26.97
CA GLY A 6 -23.52 19.42 -27.55
C GLY A 6 -23.56 19.82 -29.01
N THR A 7 -24.76 19.78 -29.57
CA THR A 7 -25.05 20.15 -30.97
C THR A 7 -25.41 21.64 -31.12
N ASP A 8 -25.49 22.38 -30.02
CA ASP A 8 -25.79 23.81 -29.95
C ASP A 8 -24.89 24.50 -28.91
N ASP A 9 -24.91 25.84 -28.91
CA ASP A 9 -24.03 26.64 -28.06
C ASP A 9 -24.45 26.67 -26.59
N THR A 10 -25.58 26.04 -26.21
CA THR A 10 -26.13 26.12 -24.84
C THR A 10 -25.12 25.63 -23.80
N LYS A 11 -24.42 24.53 -24.07
CA LYS A 11 -23.42 24.01 -23.13
C LYS A 11 -22.15 24.86 -23.11
N LEU A 12 -21.76 25.46 -24.24
CA LEU A 12 -20.62 26.35 -24.32
C LEU A 12 -20.87 27.63 -23.51
N ILE A 13 -22.05 28.24 -23.68
CA ILE A 13 -22.46 29.44 -22.92
C ILE A 13 -22.51 29.13 -21.42
N LYS A 14 -23.06 27.97 -21.05
CA LYS A 14 -23.10 27.51 -19.66
C LYS A 14 -21.69 27.37 -19.08
N LEU A 15 -20.79 26.66 -19.78
CA LEU A 15 -19.41 26.46 -19.34
C LEU A 15 -18.66 27.79 -19.20
N TRP A 16 -18.80 28.70 -20.16
CA TRP A 16 -18.17 30.02 -20.10
C TRP A 16 -18.68 30.84 -18.90
N THR A 17 -19.98 30.76 -18.61
CA THR A 17 -20.59 31.43 -17.45
C THR A 17 -20.08 30.84 -16.13
N GLU A 18 -19.91 29.52 -16.06
CA GLU A 18 -19.36 28.84 -14.88
C GLU A 18 -17.92 29.25 -14.63
N ILE A 19 -17.07 29.20 -15.67
CA ILE A 19 -15.67 29.64 -15.60
C ILE A 19 -15.58 31.10 -15.14
N GLY A 20 -16.37 32.00 -15.73
CA GLY A 20 -16.35 33.41 -15.37
C GLY A 20 -16.76 33.69 -13.92
N ASN A 21 -17.69 32.91 -13.37
CA ASN A 21 -18.17 33.10 -12.00
C ASN A 21 -17.30 32.44 -10.93
N ASP A 22 -16.35 31.60 -11.34
CA ASP A 22 -15.48 30.90 -10.41
C ASP A 22 -14.53 31.87 -9.69
N ASN A 23 -14.28 31.57 -8.42
CA ASN A 23 -13.39 32.36 -7.59
C ASN A 23 -11.96 31.85 -7.74
N ILE A 24 -11.07 32.71 -8.20
CA ILE A 24 -9.66 32.40 -8.40
C ILE A 24 -8.80 33.30 -7.53
N GLU A 25 -7.63 32.80 -7.15
CA GLU A 25 -6.61 33.59 -6.48
C GLU A 25 -5.87 34.43 -7.52
N GLU A 26 -6.15 35.73 -7.52
CA GLU A 26 -5.39 36.67 -8.30
C GLU A 26 -4.07 37.00 -7.60
N VAL A 27 -2.98 36.87 -8.35
CA VAL A 27 -1.64 37.21 -7.88
C VAL A 27 -1.35 38.66 -8.23
N THR A 28 -1.59 39.56 -7.28
CA THR A 28 -1.11 40.95 -7.36
C THR A 28 0.31 41.06 -6.78
N LYS A 29 0.89 42.27 -6.69
CA LYS A 29 2.26 42.46 -6.16
C LYS A 29 2.39 42.09 -4.66
N SER A 30 1.28 41.83 -3.96
CA SER A 30 1.22 41.32 -2.59
C SER A 30 0.01 40.39 -2.45
N ALA A 31 0.04 39.49 -1.45
CA ALA A 31 -0.97 38.50 -1.00
C ALA A 31 -2.16 38.23 -1.94
N GLY A 32 -2.35 36.96 -2.33
CA GLY A 32 -3.41 36.53 -3.24
C GLY A 32 -4.78 37.03 -2.81
N THR A 33 -5.47 37.75 -3.70
CA THR A 33 -6.84 38.21 -3.46
C THR A 33 -7.77 37.31 -4.24
N THR A 34 -8.84 36.84 -3.60
CA THR A 34 -9.89 36.08 -4.29
C THR A 34 -10.73 37.01 -5.15
N VAL A 35 -10.80 36.74 -6.45
CA VAL A 35 -11.61 37.48 -7.42
C VAL A 35 -12.38 36.52 -8.32
N LYS A 36 -13.46 36.99 -8.93
CA LYS A 36 -14.13 36.22 -10.00
C LYS A 36 -13.30 36.24 -11.27
N ALA A 37 -13.16 35.12 -11.96
CA ALA A 37 -12.41 35.04 -13.22
C ALA A 37 -12.92 36.04 -14.28
N SER A 38 -14.23 36.31 -14.33
CA SER A 38 -14.85 37.28 -15.25
C SER A 38 -14.39 38.72 -15.05
N THR A 39 -13.75 39.04 -13.90
CA THR A 39 -13.25 40.39 -13.59
C THR A 39 -11.81 40.62 -14.08
N LEU A 40 -11.13 39.57 -14.56
CA LEU A 40 -9.80 39.66 -15.16
C LEU A 40 -9.91 40.04 -16.65
N THR A 41 -10.26 41.28 -16.93
CA THR A 41 -10.41 41.80 -18.30
C THR A 41 -9.12 42.39 -18.89
N ASP A 42 -8.04 42.45 -18.11
CA ASP A 42 -6.75 42.97 -18.53
C ASP A 42 -5.78 41.83 -18.87
N ASP A 43 -5.18 41.88 -20.06
CA ASP A 43 -4.33 40.82 -20.58
C ASP A 43 -3.10 40.55 -19.69
N GLN A 44 -2.51 41.59 -19.10
CA GLN A 44 -1.33 41.43 -18.23
C GLN A 44 -1.71 40.75 -16.91
N ARG A 45 -2.85 41.13 -16.32
CA ARG A 45 -3.41 40.49 -15.12
C ARG A 45 -3.79 39.03 -15.39
N LEU A 46 -4.40 38.76 -16.54
CA LEU A 46 -4.73 37.40 -16.95
C LEU A 46 -3.48 36.53 -17.14
N LEU A 47 -2.49 37.02 -17.90
CA LEU A 47 -1.25 36.28 -18.17
C LEU A 47 -0.48 35.99 -16.87
N ARG A 48 -0.42 36.95 -15.95
CA ARG A 48 0.25 36.77 -14.66
C ARG A 48 -0.44 35.71 -13.81
N THR A 49 -1.76 35.78 -13.71
CA THR A 49 -2.57 34.81 -12.95
C THR A 49 -2.44 33.42 -13.56
N LEU A 50 -2.54 33.30 -14.88
CA LEU A 50 -2.33 32.05 -15.60
C LEU A 50 -0.93 31.47 -15.34
N SER A 51 0.11 32.31 -15.41
CA SER A 51 1.49 31.89 -15.16
C SER A 51 1.68 31.32 -13.75
N TYR A 52 1.05 31.94 -12.74
CA TYR A 52 1.08 31.44 -11.37
C TYR A 52 0.50 30.02 -11.27
N TYR A 53 -0.70 29.78 -11.82
CA TYR A 53 -1.32 28.46 -11.80
C TYR A 53 -0.51 27.41 -12.59
N ILE A 54 0.06 27.79 -13.73
CA ILE A 54 0.92 26.91 -14.53
C ILE A 54 2.19 26.52 -13.75
N ILE A 55 2.84 27.47 -13.07
CA ILE A 55 4.04 27.20 -12.29
C ILE A 55 3.69 26.35 -11.05
N GLY A 56 2.61 26.68 -10.34
CA GLY A 56 2.16 25.95 -9.16
C GLY A 56 1.78 24.50 -9.48
N SER A 57 1.02 24.28 -10.55
CA SER A 57 0.66 22.92 -11.00
C SER A 57 1.89 22.12 -11.43
N GLN A 58 2.84 22.72 -12.15
CA GLN A 58 4.10 22.05 -12.49
C GLN A 58 4.93 21.68 -11.25
N ALA A 59 5.00 22.57 -10.26
CA ALA A 59 5.68 22.29 -9.00
C ALA A 59 5.01 21.12 -8.26
N GLN A 60 3.68 21.09 -8.21
CA GLN A 60 2.92 20.00 -7.59
C GLN A 60 3.16 18.66 -8.31
N VAL A 61 3.14 18.65 -9.65
CA VAL A 61 3.44 17.44 -10.44
C VAL A 61 4.84 16.92 -10.14
N ARG A 62 5.85 17.80 -10.09
CA ARG A 62 7.22 17.42 -9.74
C ARG A 62 7.33 16.86 -8.32
N SER A 63 6.62 17.46 -7.36
CA SER A 63 6.56 16.95 -5.99
C SER A 63 5.98 15.54 -5.94
N LEU A 64 4.83 15.33 -6.57
CA LEU A 64 4.17 14.02 -6.61
C LEU A 64 5.03 12.96 -7.33
N GLN A 65 5.78 13.34 -8.36
CA GLN A 65 6.73 12.45 -9.02
C GLN A 65 7.86 12.04 -8.06
N SER A 66 8.46 12.99 -7.35
CA SER A 66 9.47 12.72 -6.33
C SER A 66 8.93 11.83 -5.21
N ASP A 67 7.72 12.10 -4.71
CA ASP A 67 7.08 11.30 -3.66
C ASP A 67 6.80 9.87 -4.13
N LYS A 68 6.35 9.72 -5.38
CA LYS A 68 6.17 8.41 -6.01
C LYS A 68 7.49 7.64 -6.11
N GLU A 69 8.57 8.28 -6.55
CA GLU A 69 9.89 7.65 -6.63
C GLU A 69 10.40 7.23 -5.25
N ALA A 70 10.25 8.10 -4.24
CA ALA A 70 10.61 7.80 -2.86
C ALA A 70 9.78 6.63 -2.30
N ALA A 71 8.46 6.60 -2.57
CA ALA A 71 7.58 5.51 -2.17
C ALA A 71 7.89 4.20 -2.91
N GLN A 72 8.27 4.25 -4.19
CA GLN A 72 8.69 3.06 -4.93
C GLN A 72 10.02 2.51 -4.41
N GLU A 73 10.96 3.38 -4.07
CA GLU A 73 12.23 2.98 -3.46
C GLU A 73 12.03 2.40 -2.06
N SER A 74 11.14 2.99 -1.25
CA SER A 74 10.81 2.45 0.07
C SER A 74 10.07 1.11 -0.02
N CYS A 75 9.14 0.95 -0.96
CA CYS A 75 8.50 -0.34 -1.25
C CYS A 75 9.50 -1.37 -1.79
N ARG A 76 10.46 -1.00 -2.65
CA ARG A 76 11.53 -1.91 -3.09
C ARG A 76 12.40 -2.35 -1.92
N ARG A 77 12.74 -1.44 -1.00
CA ARG A 77 13.50 -1.77 0.20
C ARG A 77 12.70 -2.61 1.20
N GLY A 78 11.39 -2.40 1.30
CA GLY A 78 10.49 -3.18 2.15
C GLY A 78 10.06 -4.53 1.54
N ALA A 79 10.10 -4.66 0.21
CA ALA A 79 9.79 -5.89 -0.52
C ALA A 79 11.04 -6.74 -0.82
N SER A 80 12.23 -6.15 -0.86
CA SER A 80 13.48 -6.91 -0.76
C SER A 80 13.49 -7.58 0.60
N ASN A 81 13.69 -8.90 0.61
CA ASN A 81 14.00 -9.62 1.83
C ASN A 81 15.12 -8.84 2.55
N PRO A 82 15.06 -8.59 3.88
CA PRO A 82 16.14 -7.92 4.59
C PRO A 82 17.53 -8.55 4.32
N GLU A 83 17.57 -9.84 3.97
CA GLU A 83 18.74 -10.52 3.42
C GLU A 83 19.20 -9.97 2.06
N GLU A 84 18.31 -9.74 1.10
CA GLU A 84 18.61 -9.12 -0.20
C GLU A 84 19.09 -7.67 -0.05
N ALA A 85 18.55 -6.92 0.90
CA ALA A 85 19.02 -5.57 1.21
C ALA A 85 20.48 -5.58 1.71
N CYS A 86 20.86 -6.54 2.56
CA CYS A 86 22.25 -6.72 2.95
C CYS A 86 23.14 -7.18 1.77
N ASN A 87 22.68 -8.16 0.98
CA ASN A 87 23.45 -8.67 -0.15
C ASN A 87 23.73 -7.59 -1.22
N ALA A 88 22.81 -6.63 -1.40
CA ALA A 88 22.95 -5.53 -2.36
C ALA A 88 24.07 -4.53 -2.03
N ILE A 89 24.56 -4.49 -0.77
CA ILE A 89 25.70 -3.63 -0.37
C ILE A 89 26.98 -4.06 -1.10
N GLY A 90 27.09 -5.34 -1.44
CA GLY A 90 28.18 -5.90 -2.22
C GLY A 90 29.40 -6.34 -1.40
N ASP A 91 30.15 -7.28 -1.97
CA ASP A 91 31.27 -7.96 -1.30
C ASP A 91 32.51 -7.08 -1.07
N SER A 92 32.67 -6.02 -1.86
CA SER A 92 33.81 -5.10 -1.75
C SER A 92 33.64 -4.08 -0.61
N GLU A 93 32.43 -3.98 -0.06
CA GLU A 93 32.02 -2.90 0.84
C GLU A 93 31.94 -3.37 2.30
N ALA A 94 32.90 -4.17 2.77
CA ALA A 94 32.88 -4.80 4.10
C ALA A 94 32.68 -3.80 5.26
N LYS A 95 33.28 -2.60 5.19
CA LYS A 95 33.09 -1.54 6.19
C LYS A 95 31.65 -1.01 6.19
N LYS A 96 31.10 -0.76 5.00
CA LYS A 96 29.74 -0.27 4.81
C LYS A 96 28.71 -1.31 5.23
N CYS A 97 28.96 -2.58 4.95
CA CYS A 97 28.13 -3.71 5.39
C CYS A 97 28.00 -3.76 6.92
N ASN A 98 29.12 -3.70 7.65
CA ASN A 98 29.09 -3.74 9.11
C ASN A 98 28.56 -2.46 9.76
N ALA A 99 28.61 -1.33 9.04
CA ALA A 99 28.01 -0.06 9.46
C ALA A 99 26.49 0.00 9.18
N THR A 100 25.99 -0.84 8.28
CA THR A 100 24.55 -0.89 7.97
C THR A 100 23.84 -1.70 9.04
N GLU A 101 22.78 -1.11 9.60
CA GLU A 101 21.99 -1.73 10.65
C GLU A 101 21.48 -3.10 10.20
N ASN A 102 21.47 -4.08 11.12
CA ASN A 102 21.01 -5.45 10.90
C ASN A 102 21.83 -6.29 9.90
N CYS A 103 22.85 -5.74 9.23
CA CYS A 103 23.75 -6.49 8.35
C CYS A 103 25.10 -6.85 9.03
N HIS A 104 25.77 -7.88 8.51
CA HIS A 104 27.09 -8.34 8.95
C HIS A 104 27.88 -8.93 7.77
N PHE A 105 29.18 -8.63 7.72
CA PHE A 105 30.06 -9.15 6.68
C PHE A 105 30.67 -10.51 7.07
N ASP A 106 30.33 -11.56 6.32
CA ASP A 106 30.80 -12.93 6.51
C ASP A 106 31.63 -13.39 5.29
N ASN A 107 32.94 -13.48 5.47
CA ASN A 107 33.87 -13.87 4.41
C ASN A 107 33.82 -15.37 4.07
N SER A 108 33.13 -16.19 4.87
CA SER A 108 32.90 -17.61 4.59
C SER A 108 31.76 -17.83 3.59
N LYS A 109 31.01 -16.78 3.23
CA LYS A 109 29.92 -16.86 2.24
C LYS A 109 30.43 -16.76 0.80
N ALA A 110 29.60 -17.26 -0.11
CA ALA A 110 29.83 -17.18 -1.54
C ALA A 110 29.89 -15.73 -2.04
N MET A 111 30.55 -15.54 -3.18
CA MET A 111 30.65 -14.23 -3.83
C MET A 111 29.25 -13.68 -4.19
N GLY A 112 29.01 -12.40 -3.92
CA GLY A 112 27.72 -11.71 -4.01
C GLY A 112 26.82 -11.90 -2.78
N LYS A 113 27.26 -12.63 -1.76
CA LYS A 113 26.51 -12.89 -0.53
C LYS A 113 27.36 -12.74 0.73
N LYS A 114 28.45 -11.96 0.68
CA LYS A 114 29.29 -11.77 1.87
C LYS A 114 28.70 -10.78 2.85
N CYS A 115 27.90 -9.82 2.38
CA CYS A 115 27.11 -8.99 3.27
C CYS A 115 25.73 -9.61 3.51
N THR A 116 25.49 -10.10 4.71
CA THR A 116 24.28 -10.89 5.05
C THR A 116 23.55 -10.31 6.25
N LEU A 117 22.30 -10.71 6.45
CA LEU A 117 21.53 -10.30 7.62
C LEU A 117 22.08 -10.96 8.89
N LYS A 118 22.14 -10.21 10.00
CA LYS A 118 22.53 -10.72 11.33
C LYS A 118 21.60 -11.86 11.74
N LYS A 119 22.18 -12.88 12.36
CA LYS A 119 21.45 -14.09 12.81
C LYS A 119 20.32 -13.78 13.79
N GLU A 120 20.52 -12.80 14.67
CA GLU A 120 19.53 -12.39 15.68
C GLU A 120 18.24 -11.89 15.00
N VAL A 121 18.39 -10.94 14.08
CA VAL A 121 17.31 -10.36 13.28
C VAL A 121 16.61 -11.41 12.42
N LYS A 122 17.38 -12.35 11.86
CA LYS A 122 16.83 -13.46 11.08
C LYS A 122 15.91 -14.37 11.93
N SER A 123 16.34 -14.69 13.15
CA SER A 123 15.54 -15.48 14.09
C SER A 123 14.31 -14.75 14.60
N GLU A 124 14.38 -13.43 14.80
CA GLU A 124 13.22 -12.62 15.17
C GLU A 124 12.17 -12.56 14.04
N LEU A 125 12.61 -12.44 12.79
CA LEU A 125 11.71 -12.49 11.62
C LEU A 125 10.99 -13.84 11.50
N GLU A 126 11.71 -14.95 11.72
CA GLU A 126 11.14 -16.30 11.68
C GLU A 126 10.10 -16.52 12.79
N LYS A 127 10.33 -15.96 13.99
CA LYS A 127 9.36 -16.01 15.09
C LYS A 127 8.12 -15.16 14.83
N ALA A 128 8.30 -13.91 14.35
CA ALA A 128 7.19 -13.02 14.01
C ALA A 128 6.30 -13.59 12.88
N SER A 129 6.90 -14.34 11.96
CA SER A 129 6.19 -15.03 10.87
C SER A 129 5.35 -16.22 11.36
N GLN A 130 5.68 -16.81 12.52
CA GLN A 130 4.87 -17.85 13.16
C GLN A 130 3.69 -17.27 13.96
N GLU A 131 3.82 -16.06 14.50
CA GLU A 131 2.74 -15.41 15.29
C GLU A 131 1.66 -14.75 14.42
N THR A 132 1.96 -14.44 13.15
CA THR A 132 0.98 -13.92 12.17
C THR A 132 0.22 -15.01 11.42
N GLY A 133 0.48 -16.28 11.71
CA GLY A 133 -0.38 -17.40 11.35
C GLY A 133 -1.70 -17.31 12.11
N VAL A 134 -2.62 -16.47 11.62
CA VAL A 134 -4.02 -16.44 12.02
C VAL A 134 -4.52 -17.88 12.09
N LYS A 135 -4.67 -18.40 13.32
CA LYS A 135 -5.58 -19.50 13.59
C LYS A 135 -6.95 -18.94 13.25
N ASP A 136 -7.33 -19.08 11.99
CA ASP A 136 -8.72 -18.98 11.56
C ASP A 136 -9.52 -19.74 12.61
N GLY A 137 -10.45 -19.06 13.28
CA GLY A 137 -11.19 -19.57 14.44
C GLY A 137 -12.14 -20.73 14.11
N LYS A 138 -11.78 -21.55 13.13
CA LYS A 138 -12.42 -22.81 12.78
C LYS A 138 -11.82 -23.88 13.68
N THR A 139 -12.57 -24.25 14.71
CA THR A 139 -12.26 -25.40 15.55
C THR A 139 -11.93 -26.61 14.68
N ASP A 140 -10.70 -27.14 14.79
CA ASP A 140 -10.27 -28.33 14.08
C ASP A 140 -10.95 -29.56 14.69
N CYS A 141 -12.09 -29.96 14.10
CA CYS A 141 -12.87 -31.09 14.59
C CYS A 141 -12.16 -32.44 14.42
N SER A 142 -11.13 -32.52 13.57
CA SER A 142 -10.37 -33.75 13.27
C SER A 142 -9.41 -34.13 14.39
N SER A 143 -9.01 -33.17 15.21
CA SER A 143 -8.15 -33.38 16.38
C SER A 143 -8.85 -34.13 17.53
N HIS A 144 -10.18 -34.19 17.55
CA HIS A 144 -10.96 -34.92 18.53
C HIS A 144 -11.08 -36.39 18.10
N GLN A 145 -10.44 -37.29 18.84
CA GLN A 145 -10.39 -38.73 18.53
C GLN A 145 -11.48 -39.55 19.25
N ASP A 146 -12.35 -38.89 20.01
CA ASP A 146 -13.45 -39.51 20.73
C ASP A 146 -14.69 -38.60 20.78
N GLN A 147 -15.87 -39.20 20.94
CA GLN A 147 -17.14 -38.49 20.94
C GLN A 147 -17.23 -37.44 22.06
N LYS A 148 -16.67 -37.71 23.24
CA LYS A 148 -16.77 -36.82 24.40
C LYS A 148 -15.97 -35.55 24.16
N SER A 149 -14.76 -35.66 23.61
CA SER A 149 -13.95 -34.49 23.24
C SER A 149 -14.53 -33.70 22.06
N CYS A 150 -15.16 -34.39 21.09
CA CYS A 150 -15.82 -33.77 19.93
C CYS A 150 -17.11 -33.02 20.31
N GLU A 151 -17.88 -33.53 21.27
CA GLU A 151 -19.13 -32.88 21.70
C GLU A 151 -18.91 -31.74 22.69
N ALA A 152 -17.82 -31.78 23.48
CA ALA A 152 -17.47 -30.74 24.44
C ALA A 152 -17.19 -29.37 23.81
N VAL A 153 -16.81 -29.33 22.52
CA VAL A 153 -16.57 -28.06 21.80
C VAL A 153 -17.85 -27.43 21.23
N ASN A 154 -18.99 -28.10 21.38
CA ASN A 154 -20.29 -27.54 21.02
C ASN A 154 -20.91 -26.80 22.21
N THR A 155 -21.45 -25.60 21.95
CA THR A 155 -22.14 -24.81 22.99
C THR A 155 -23.65 -24.87 22.78
N ALA A 156 -24.42 -24.99 23.86
CA ALA A 156 -25.87 -25.25 23.82
C ALA A 156 -26.72 -24.16 23.12
N ALA A 157 -26.15 -22.97 22.88
CA ALA A 157 -26.84 -21.83 22.27
C ALA A 157 -26.53 -21.66 20.77
N LYS A 158 -25.72 -22.53 20.16
CA LYS A 158 -25.30 -22.43 18.75
C LYS A 158 -25.41 -23.78 18.05
N PRO A 159 -25.60 -23.80 16.72
CA PRO A 159 -25.49 -25.04 15.95
C PRO A 159 -24.12 -25.68 16.19
N ALA A 160 -24.10 -27.02 16.25
CA ALA A 160 -22.90 -27.79 16.58
C ALA A 160 -21.74 -27.44 15.64
N THR A 161 -20.63 -26.97 16.24
CA THR A 161 -19.37 -26.67 15.56
C THR A 161 -18.70 -27.95 15.05
N CYS A 162 -18.75 -29.03 15.84
CA CYS A 162 -18.20 -30.35 15.50
C CYS A 162 -19.26 -31.43 15.72
N ARG A 163 -19.37 -32.40 14.81
CA ARG A 163 -20.32 -33.51 14.94
C ARG A 163 -19.59 -34.83 14.79
N TRP A 164 -19.67 -35.67 15.83
CA TRP A 164 -19.08 -37.00 15.82
C TRP A 164 -19.80 -37.89 14.79
N ARG A 165 -19.05 -38.51 13.88
CA ARG A 165 -19.53 -39.60 13.03
C ARG A 165 -18.87 -40.90 13.49
N LYS A 166 -19.67 -41.92 13.77
CA LYS A 166 -19.15 -43.28 14.01
C LYS A 166 -18.91 -43.92 12.64
N GLY A 167 -17.66 -44.26 12.35
CA GLY A 167 -17.24 -44.95 11.11
C GLY A 167 -16.32 -44.09 10.25
N LYS A 168 -15.14 -44.61 9.90
CA LYS A 168 -14.33 -44.08 8.78
C LYS A 168 -15.05 -44.40 7.48
N ASP A 169 -14.83 -43.62 6.42
CA ASP A 169 -15.50 -43.70 5.10
C ASP A 169 -15.28 -45.02 4.31
N ASN A 170 -15.02 -46.16 4.95
CA ASN A 170 -14.85 -47.48 4.32
C ASN A 170 -15.21 -48.69 5.21
N GLU A 171 -16.22 -48.59 6.08
CA GLU A 171 -16.85 -49.78 6.69
C GLU A 171 -18.37 -49.73 6.49
N PRO A 172 -19.03 -50.86 6.15
CA PRO A 172 -20.48 -50.90 6.04
C PRO A 172 -21.13 -50.69 7.41
N GLU A 173 -22.21 -49.91 7.44
CA GLU A 173 -23.00 -49.66 8.66
C GLU A 173 -23.53 -50.98 9.24
N PRO A 174 -23.43 -51.22 10.56
CA PRO A 174 -24.16 -52.30 11.18
C PRO A 174 -25.64 -51.95 11.30
N ASP A 175 -26.43 -52.77 10.60
CA ASP A 175 -27.90 -52.84 10.56
C ASP A 175 -28.60 -52.61 11.91
N LYS A 176 -29.72 -51.89 11.86
CA LYS A 176 -30.77 -52.02 12.86
C LYS A 176 -32.16 -51.94 12.24
#